data_AF-A0A1F4BRV4-F1
#
_entry.id   AF-A0A1F4BRV4-F1
#
_cell.length_a   1.000
_cell.length_b   1.000
_cell.length_c   1.000
_cell.angle_alpha   90.00
_cell.angle_beta   90.00
_cell.angle_gamma   90.00
#
_symmetry.space_group_name_H-M   'P 1'
#
loop_
_entity.id
_entity.type
_entity.pdbx_description
1 polymer ?
#
loop_
_entity_poly.entity_id
_entity_poly.type
_entity_poly.pdbx_seq_one_letter_code
_entity_poly.pdbx_strand_id
1 'polypeptide(L)'
;MDLQRQISRKLNEEHIAILALLERFEQALGRLRGEPPAQDDPVWRMLLPQLENALRHEVTRHFALEEDHLFPRLHERGEGDLADLLLEDHKVIREVARPLLDLIGDARDGRLDAPGWRTLKAYGLELAERLGSHAQKEQGALVPLVDEILDEDTDSALAMEYASG
;
A
#
# COMPACT_ATOMS: atom_id res chain seq x y z
N MET A 1 13.55 -14.40 7.03
CA MET A 1 12.76 -14.34 8.28
C MET A 1 11.77 -15.49 8.23
N ASP A 2 11.64 -16.27 9.30
CA ASP A 2 10.71 -17.40 9.37
C ASP A 2 9.52 -17.00 10.24
N LEU A 3 8.42 -16.58 9.60
CA LEU A 3 7.24 -16.01 10.26
C LEU A 3 6.25 -17.10 10.66
N GLN A 4 5.92 -17.16 11.95
CA GLN A 4 5.07 -18.21 12.52
C GLN A 4 3.57 -17.88 12.40
N ARG A 5 3.20 -16.60 12.41
CA ARG A 5 1.81 -16.12 12.38
C ARG A 5 1.30 -15.93 10.97
N GLN A 6 0.04 -16.30 10.74
CA GLN A 6 -0.66 -16.16 9.46
C GLN A 6 -0.77 -14.70 9.07
N ILE A 7 -1.14 -13.82 10.01
CA ILE A 7 -1.22 -12.39 9.78
C ILE A 7 0.15 -11.83 9.39
N SER A 8 1.21 -12.14 10.13
CA SER A 8 2.55 -11.64 9.82
C SER A 8 3.03 -12.08 8.44
N ARG A 9 2.80 -13.36 8.06
CA ARG A 9 3.10 -13.83 6.69
C ARG A 9 2.30 -13.06 5.64
N LYS A 10 1.01 -12.86 5.89
CA LYS A 10 0.10 -12.18 4.97
C LYS A 10 0.49 -10.72 4.76
N LEU A 11 0.80 -9.98 5.83
CA LEU A 11 1.32 -8.61 5.75
C LEU A 11 2.61 -8.56 4.93
N ASN A 12 3.57 -9.44 5.25
CA ASN A 12 4.83 -9.50 4.52
C ASN A 12 4.64 -9.79 3.02
N GLU A 13 3.74 -10.71 2.66
CA GLU A 13 3.40 -11.00 1.26
C GLU A 13 2.78 -9.77 0.56
N GLU A 14 1.86 -9.06 1.22
CA GLU A 14 1.23 -7.85 0.70
C GLU A 14 2.25 -6.73 0.50
N HIS A 15 3.12 -6.49 1.49
CA HIS A 15 4.20 -5.52 1.40
C HIS A 15 5.19 -5.82 0.26
N ILE A 16 5.59 -7.09 0.08
CA ILE A 16 6.45 -7.48 -1.05
C ILE A 16 5.74 -7.21 -2.38
N ALA A 17 4.46 -7.56 -2.48
CA ALA A 17 3.68 -7.38 -3.71
C ALA A 17 3.50 -5.90 -4.06
N ILE A 18 3.17 -5.05 -3.10
CA ILE A 18 2.98 -3.61 -3.33
C ILE A 18 4.32 -2.94 -3.68
N LEU A 19 5.42 -3.26 -2.98
CA LEU A 19 6.75 -2.73 -3.31
C LEU A 19 7.16 -3.06 -4.74
N ALA A 20 6.97 -4.32 -5.17
CA ALA A 20 7.26 -4.73 -6.54
C ALA A 20 6.37 -4.03 -7.57
N LEU A 21 5.12 -3.72 -7.24
CA LEU A 21 4.20 -2.97 -8.10
C LEU A 21 4.60 -1.49 -8.20
N LEU A 22 4.94 -0.86 -7.07
CA LEU A 22 5.42 0.52 -7.01
C LEU A 22 6.69 0.70 -7.84
N GLU A 23 7.66 -0.22 -7.74
CA GLU A 23 8.89 -0.16 -8.54
C GLU A 23 8.58 -0.16 -10.06
N ARG A 24 7.69 -1.04 -10.52
CA ARG A 24 7.27 -1.08 -11.93
C ARG A 24 6.54 0.21 -12.34
N PHE A 25 5.73 0.76 -11.45
CA PHE A 25 5.00 2.00 -11.69
C PHE A 25 5.95 3.20 -11.79
N GLU A 26 6.91 3.33 -10.87
CA GLU A 26 7.96 4.36 -10.93
C GLU A 26 8.78 4.28 -12.21
N GLN A 27 9.16 3.07 -12.64
CA GLN A 27 9.85 2.86 -13.91
C GLN A 27 9.00 3.33 -15.11
N ALA A 28 7.69 3.06 -15.10
CA ALA A 28 6.78 3.53 -16.14
C ALA A 28 6.64 5.07 -16.14
N LEU A 29 6.50 5.68 -14.96
CA LEU A 29 6.47 7.13 -14.77
C LEU A 29 7.76 7.81 -15.23
N GLY A 30 8.90 7.17 -14.97
CA GLY A 30 10.22 7.61 -15.41
C GLY A 30 10.37 7.67 -16.94
N ARG A 31 9.56 6.90 -17.68
CA ARG A 31 9.52 6.92 -19.16
C ARG A 31 8.62 8.02 -19.73
N LEU A 32 7.70 8.59 -18.96
CA LEU A 32 6.89 9.73 -19.40
C LEU A 32 7.78 10.95 -19.67
N ARG A 33 7.70 11.50 -20.89
CA ARG A 33 8.49 12.65 -21.37
C ARG A 33 7.67 13.94 -21.46
N GLY A 34 6.60 14.05 -20.67
CA GLY A 34 5.72 15.23 -20.63
C GLY A 34 4.48 15.13 -21.52
N GLU A 35 4.40 14.08 -22.34
CA GLU A 35 3.23 13.71 -23.13
C GLU A 35 2.54 12.47 -22.52
N PRO A 36 1.21 12.33 -22.68
CA PRO A 36 0.49 11.10 -22.36
C PRO A 36 1.08 9.89 -23.11
N PRO A 37 1.03 8.69 -22.51
CA PRO A 37 1.28 7.48 -23.28
C PRO A 37 0.20 7.29 -24.36
N ALA A 38 0.50 6.47 -25.37
CA ALA A 38 -0.50 6.06 -26.34
C ALA A 38 -1.67 5.35 -25.64
N GLN A 39 -2.89 5.55 -26.13
CA GLN A 39 -4.11 4.97 -25.52
C GLN A 39 -4.09 3.43 -25.49
N ASP A 40 -3.32 2.81 -26.37
CA ASP A 40 -3.11 1.38 -26.48
C ASP A 40 -1.77 0.90 -25.90
N ASP A 41 -1.05 1.76 -25.16
CA ASP A 41 0.21 1.38 -24.53
C ASP A 41 -0.01 0.16 -23.59
N PRO A 42 0.63 -0.98 -23.89
CA PRO A 42 0.38 -2.22 -23.18
C PRO A 42 0.85 -2.17 -21.72
N VAL A 43 1.87 -1.36 -21.41
CA VAL A 43 2.38 -1.20 -20.05
C VAL A 43 1.33 -0.49 -19.20
N TRP A 44 0.79 0.63 -19.69
CA TRP A 44 -0.20 1.42 -18.96
C TRP A 44 -1.54 0.69 -18.83
N ARG A 45 -1.99 -0.03 -19.88
CA ARG A 45 -3.21 -0.85 -19.83
C ARG A 45 -3.16 -1.95 -18.77
N MET A 46 -1.97 -2.50 -18.51
CA MET A 46 -1.78 -3.52 -17.49
C MET A 46 -1.58 -2.91 -16.09
N LEU A 47 -0.76 -1.86 -15.98
CA LEU A 47 -0.37 -1.31 -14.68
C LEU A 47 -1.50 -0.53 -13.99
N LEU A 48 -2.30 0.25 -14.72
CA LEU A 48 -3.30 1.11 -14.09
C LEU A 48 -4.37 0.32 -13.30
N PRO A 49 -4.97 -0.76 -13.83
CA PRO A 49 -5.91 -1.57 -13.05
C PRO A 49 -5.26 -2.29 -11.86
N GLN A 50 -4.00 -2.74 -12.02
CA GLN A 50 -3.27 -3.38 -10.92
C GLN A 50 -3.02 -2.39 -9.77
N LEU A 51 -2.54 -1.20 -10.10
CA LEU A 51 -2.28 -0.13 -9.15
C LEU A 51 -3.55 0.33 -8.46
N GLU A 52 -4.64 0.53 -9.22
CA GLU A 52 -5.91 0.94 -8.62
C GLU A 52 -6.40 -0.08 -7.59
N ASN A 53 -6.42 -1.37 -7.96
CA ASN A 53 -6.91 -2.42 -7.06
C ASN A 53 -6.01 -2.58 -5.83
N ALA A 54 -4.69 -2.63 -6.03
CA ALA A 54 -3.74 -2.79 -4.93
C ALA A 54 -3.78 -1.59 -3.98
N LEU A 55 -3.80 -0.36 -4.50
CA LEU A 55 -3.84 0.84 -3.68
C LEU A 55 -5.17 0.97 -2.93
N ARG A 56 -6.30 0.62 -3.55
CA ARG A 56 -7.59 0.58 -2.84
C ARG A 56 -7.57 -0.42 -1.69
N HIS A 57 -7.03 -1.63 -1.93
CA HIS A 57 -6.87 -2.65 -0.88
C HIS A 57 -6.01 -2.14 0.28
N GLU A 58 -4.84 -1.56 -0.05
CA GLU A 58 -3.87 -1.05 0.92
C GLU A 58 -4.49 0.00 1.85
N VAL A 59 -5.01 1.09 1.28
CA VAL A 59 -5.46 2.25 2.07
C VAL A 59 -6.79 2.04 2.80
N THR A 60 -7.44 0.91 2.54
CA THR A 60 -8.70 0.54 3.19
C THR A 60 -8.50 -0.64 4.11
N ARG A 61 -8.34 -1.85 3.56
CA ARG A 61 -8.39 -3.09 4.32
C ARG A 61 -7.11 -3.39 5.07
N HIS A 62 -5.97 -3.21 4.42
CA HIS A 62 -4.67 -3.46 5.03
C HIS A 62 -4.48 -2.50 6.22
N PHE A 63 -4.63 -1.19 5.98
CA PHE A 63 -4.55 -0.21 7.05
C PHE A 63 -5.60 -0.41 8.13
N ALA A 64 -6.84 -0.83 7.81
CA ALA A 64 -7.85 -1.11 8.83
C ALA A 64 -7.47 -2.30 9.72
N LEU A 65 -6.91 -3.37 9.15
CA LEU A 65 -6.41 -4.50 9.95
C LEU A 65 -5.39 -4.01 10.97
N GLU A 66 -4.44 -3.19 10.54
CA GLU A 66 -3.39 -2.65 11.39
C GLU A 66 -3.95 -1.70 12.44
N GLU A 67 -4.74 -0.71 12.03
CA GLU A 67 -5.29 0.34 12.89
C GLU A 67 -6.30 -0.18 13.91
N ASP A 68 -7.18 -1.09 13.50
CA ASP A 68 -8.29 -1.55 14.34
C ASP A 68 -7.87 -2.74 15.22
N HIS A 69 -6.86 -3.52 14.80
CA HIS A 69 -6.49 -4.75 15.52
C HIS A 69 -5.03 -4.78 16.00
N LEU A 70 -4.05 -4.41 15.18
CA LEU A 70 -2.64 -4.62 15.52
C LEU A 70 -2.10 -3.48 16.39
N PHE A 71 -2.31 -2.23 15.99
CA PHE A 71 -1.85 -1.03 16.71
C PHE A 71 -2.36 -0.97 18.16
N PRO A 72 -3.63 -1.29 18.47
CA PRO A 72 -4.09 -1.36 19.86
C PRO A 72 -3.30 -2.39 20.70
N ARG A 73 -2.97 -3.54 20.12
CA ARG A 73 -2.19 -4.59 20.81
C ARG A 73 -0.74 -4.16 21.04
N LEU A 74 -0.15 -3.40 20.11
CA LEU A 74 1.17 -2.81 20.30
C LEU A 74 1.15 -1.83 21.49
N HIS A 75 0.15 -0.96 21.56
CA HIS A 75 -0.05 -0.04 22.69
C HIS A 75 -0.15 -0.77 24.02
N GLU A 76 -0.94 -1.84 24.10
CA GLU A 76 -1.09 -2.66 25.31
C GLU A 76 0.21 -3.32 25.77
N ARG A 77 1.16 -3.55 24.84
CA ARG A 77 2.46 -4.16 25.10
C ARG A 77 3.59 -3.15 25.37
N GLY A 78 3.29 -1.85 25.30
CA GLY A 78 4.29 -0.78 25.48
C GLY A 78 5.04 -0.39 24.22
N GLU A 79 4.61 -0.86 23.05
CA GLU A 79 5.20 -0.59 21.72
C GLU A 79 4.41 0.49 20.95
N GLY A 80 3.71 1.37 21.69
CA GLY A 80 2.80 2.37 21.14
C GLY A 80 3.46 3.41 20.24
N ASP A 81 4.72 3.76 20.49
CA ASP A 81 5.45 4.76 19.70
C ASP A 81 5.58 4.35 18.22
N LEU A 82 5.75 3.05 17.95
CA LEU A 82 5.79 2.51 16.58
C LEU A 82 4.40 2.58 15.93
N ALA A 83 3.36 2.19 16.66
CA ALA A 83 1.99 2.25 16.19
C ALA A 83 1.55 3.69 15.83
N ASP A 84 1.88 4.66 16.69
CA ASP A 84 1.56 6.07 16.47
C ASP A 84 2.30 6.64 15.25
N LEU A 85 3.57 6.27 15.06
CA LEU A 85 4.33 6.65 13.86
C LEU A 85 3.68 6.12 12.58
N LEU A 86 3.32 4.83 12.54
CA LEU A 86 2.74 4.20 11.36
C LEU A 86 1.33 4.72 11.07
N LEU A 87 0.54 5.00 12.12
CA LEU A 87 -0.77 5.63 11.98
C LEU A 87 -0.69 7.03 11.35
N GLU A 88 0.32 7.83 11.69
CA GLU A 88 0.55 9.12 11.02
C GLU A 88 0.97 8.93 9.55
N ASP A 89 1.83 7.94 9.26
CA ASP A 89 2.17 7.59 7.88
C ASP A 89 0.90 7.22 7.08
N HIS A 90 -0.01 6.42 7.64
CA HIS A 90 -1.26 6.03 6.98
C HIS A 90 -2.12 7.24 6.60
N LYS A 91 -2.24 8.23 7.50
CA LYS A 91 -3.01 9.45 7.23
C LYS A 91 -2.46 10.18 6.02
N VAL A 92 -1.15 10.39 5.98
CA VAL A 92 -0.48 11.10 4.90
C VAL A 92 -0.55 10.30 3.59
N ILE A 93 -0.38 8.99 3.64
CA ILE A 93 -0.52 8.11 2.46
C ILE A 93 -1.93 8.20 1.89
N ARG A 94 -2.98 8.19 2.73
CA ARG A 94 -4.37 8.34 2.27
C ARG A 94 -4.63 9.67 1.58
N GLU A 95 -4.02 10.76 2.07
CA GLU A 95 -4.15 12.08 1.45
C GLU A 95 -3.57 12.13 0.03
N VAL A 96 -2.46 11.42 -0.22
CA VAL A 96 -1.83 11.32 -1.54
C VAL A 96 -2.56 10.30 -2.43
N ALA A 97 -2.98 9.17 -1.87
CA ALA A 97 -3.61 8.09 -2.60
C ALA A 97 -4.98 8.47 -3.17
N ARG A 98 -5.77 9.25 -2.43
CA ARG A 98 -7.12 9.65 -2.85
C ARG A 98 -7.17 10.38 -4.21
N PRO A 99 -6.48 11.52 -4.41
CA PRO A 99 -6.46 12.19 -5.71
C PRO A 99 -5.80 11.33 -6.80
N LEU A 100 -4.83 10.49 -6.44
CA LEU A 100 -4.18 9.60 -7.41
C LEU A 100 -5.14 8.52 -7.94
N LEU A 101 -5.99 7.94 -7.10
CA LEU A 101 -7.00 6.95 -7.52
C LEU A 101 -7.98 7.54 -8.54
N ASP A 102 -8.39 8.80 -8.36
CA ASP A 102 -9.26 9.49 -9.32
C ASP A 102 -8.53 9.68 -10.67
N LEU A 103 -7.27 10.12 -10.64
CA LEU A 103 -6.43 10.28 -11.84
C LEU A 103 -6.18 8.95 -12.56
N ILE A 104 -5.97 7.86 -11.81
CA ILE A 104 -5.84 6.51 -12.38
C ILE A 104 -7.14 6.11 -13.09
N GLY A 105 -8.30 6.36 -12.47
CA GLY A 105 -9.60 6.12 -13.09
C GLY A 105 -9.76 6.87 -14.42
N ASP A 106 -9.45 8.17 -14.42
CA ASP A 106 -9.51 8.99 -15.65
C ASP A 106 -8.50 8.55 -16.71
N ALA A 107 -7.29 8.13 -16.31
CA ALA A 107 -6.30 7.58 -17.22
C ALA A 107 -6.78 6.29 -17.88
N ARG A 108 -7.42 5.40 -17.11
CA ARG A 108 -8.00 4.13 -17.60
C ARG A 108 -9.13 4.35 -18.59
N ASP A 109 -9.98 5.34 -18.31
CA ASP A 109 -11.10 5.72 -19.17
C ASP A 109 -10.66 6.53 -20.40
N GLY A 110 -9.37 6.85 -20.53
CA GLY A 110 -8.83 7.66 -21.63
C GLY A 110 -9.27 9.12 -21.59
N ARG A 111 -9.70 9.60 -20.41
CA ARG A 111 -10.14 10.98 -20.19
C ARG A 111 -9.02 11.92 -19.75
N LEU A 112 -7.88 11.37 -19.32
CA LEU A 112 -6.80 12.15 -18.76
C LEU A 112 -5.96 12.85 -19.84
N ASP A 113 -5.89 14.17 -19.77
CA ASP A 113 -5.11 15.01 -20.69
C ASP A 113 -3.64 15.15 -20.26
N ALA A 114 -2.82 15.86 -21.05
CA ALA A 114 -1.40 16.02 -20.77
C ALA A 114 -1.09 16.68 -19.40
N PRO A 115 -1.77 17.77 -18.99
CA PRO A 115 -1.71 18.25 -17.61
C PRO A 115 -2.05 17.18 -16.57
N GLY A 116 -3.13 16.43 -16.77
CA GLY A 116 -3.55 15.34 -15.87
C GLY A 116 -2.48 14.26 -15.73
N TRP A 117 -1.83 13.85 -16.81
CA TRP A 117 -0.71 12.89 -16.77
C TRP A 117 0.51 13.43 -16.02
N ARG A 118 0.79 14.73 -16.08
CA ARG A 118 1.85 15.35 -15.25
C ARG A 118 1.50 15.31 -13.77
N THR A 119 0.23 15.58 -13.44
CA THR A 119 -0.27 15.50 -12.07
C THR A 119 -0.24 14.06 -11.55
N LEU A 120 -0.71 13.09 -12.35
CA LEU A 120 -0.60 11.66 -12.05
C LEU A 120 0.85 11.26 -11.77
N LYS A 121 1.79 11.75 -12.59
CA LYS A 121 3.21 11.49 -12.36
C LYS A 121 3.72 12.07 -11.04
N ALA A 122 3.35 13.30 -10.71
CA ALA A 122 3.77 13.91 -9.46
C ALA A 122 3.24 13.13 -8.24
N TYR A 123 1.93 12.89 -8.18
CA TYR A 123 1.32 12.10 -7.11
C TYR A 123 1.82 10.65 -7.08
N GLY A 124 2.06 10.05 -8.25
CA GLY A 124 2.53 8.68 -8.36
C GLY A 124 3.94 8.48 -7.81
N LEU A 125 4.85 9.44 -8.05
CA LEU A 125 6.19 9.42 -7.47
C LEU A 125 6.16 9.67 -5.95
N GLU A 126 5.34 10.62 -5.49
CA GLU A 126 5.18 10.87 -4.06
C GLU A 126 4.58 9.67 -3.34
N LEU A 127 3.57 9.01 -3.92
CA LEU A 127 2.99 7.79 -3.36
C LEU A 127 4.05 6.69 -3.26
N ALA A 128 4.82 6.46 -4.32
CA ALA A 128 5.82 5.41 -4.34
C ALA A 128 6.89 5.61 -3.25
N GLU A 129 7.33 6.85 -3.04
CA GLU A 129 8.24 7.19 -1.95
C GLU A 129 7.62 6.94 -0.57
N ARG A 130 6.42 7.47 -0.31
CA ARG A 130 5.75 7.38 0.99
C ARG A 130 5.35 5.95 1.35
N LEU A 131 4.61 5.29 0.46
CA LEU A 131 4.13 3.93 0.68
C LEU A 131 5.28 2.93 0.66
N GLY A 132 6.28 3.14 -0.20
CA GLY A 132 7.49 2.31 -0.22
C GLY A 132 8.29 2.42 1.08
N SER A 133 8.50 3.63 1.60
CA SER A 133 9.17 3.84 2.90
C SER A 133 8.37 3.24 4.05
N HIS A 134 7.04 3.40 4.04
CA HIS A 134 6.15 2.87 5.05
C HIS A 134 6.18 1.33 5.10
N ALA A 135 5.95 0.64 3.97
CA ALA A 135 6.00 -0.82 3.90
C ALA A 135 7.36 -1.38 4.33
N GLN A 136 8.47 -0.67 4.05
CA GLN A 136 9.80 -1.06 4.53
C GLN A 136 9.96 -0.95 6.05
N LYS A 137 9.40 0.09 6.69
CA LYS A 137 9.38 0.21 8.16
C LYS A 137 8.61 -0.95 8.76
N GLU A 138 7.48 -1.31 8.18
CA GLU A 138 6.65 -2.40 8.68
C GLU A 138 7.33 -3.75 8.54
N GLN A 139 7.92 -4.06 7.38
CA GLN A 139 8.71 -5.28 7.19
C GLN A 139 9.88 -5.39 8.18
N GLY A 140 10.54 -4.28 8.47
CA GLY A 140 11.71 -4.25 9.35
C GLY A 140 11.39 -4.24 10.84
N ALA A 141 10.20 -3.77 11.24
CA ALA A 141 9.85 -3.53 12.63
C ALA A 141 8.48 -4.11 13.02
N LEU A 142 7.40 -3.69 12.34
CA LEU A 142 6.04 -4.09 12.71
C LEU A 142 5.82 -5.61 12.55
N VAL A 143 6.14 -6.17 11.38
CA VAL A 143 5.87 -7.57 11.05
C VAL A 143 6.54 -8.55 12.03
N PRO A 144 7.85 -8.41 12.36
CA PRO A 144 8.46 -9.23 13.40
C PRO A 144 7.76 -9.10 14.75
N LEU A 145 7.41 -7.88 15.15
CA LEU A 145 6.76 -7.63 16.43
C LEU A 145 5.37 -8.26 16.50
N VAL A 146 4.57 -8.15 15.43
CA VAL A 146 3.26 -8.80 15.31
C VAL A 146 3.40 -10.32 15.42
N ASP A 147 4.43 -10.90 14.81
CA ASP A 147 4.71 -12.35 14.89
C ASP A 147 4.95 -12.82 16.34
N GLU A 148 5.59 -11.97 17.14
CA GLU A 148 5.92 -12.24 18.55
C GLU A 148 4.73 -12.02 19.50
N ILE A 149 3.95 -10.94 19.30
CA ILE A 149 2.90 -10.56 20.26
C ILE A 149 1.58 -11.30 20.09
N LEU A 150 1.29 -11.79 18.87
CA LEU A 150 0.07 -12.57 18.62
C LEU A 150 0.24 -14.00 19.15
N ASP A 151 -0.75 -14.45 19.91
CA ASP A 151 -0.94 -15.88 20.17
C ASP A 151 -1.64 -16.56 18.98
N GLU A 152 -1.61 -17.90 18.99
CA GLU A 152 -2.10 -18.71 17.86
C GLU A 152 -3.62 -18.60 17.66
N ASP A 153 -4.38 -18.52 18.75
CA ASP A 153 -5.84 -18.40 18.69
C ASP A 153 -6.26 -17.05 18.10
N THR A 154 -5.62 -15.97 18.56
CA THR A 154 -5.86 -14.61 18.06
C THR A 154 -5.42 -14.46 16.61
N ASP A 155 -4.24 -14.98 16.25
CA ASP A 155 -3.76 -14.98 14.86
C ASP A 155 -4.73 -15.70 13.92
N SER A 156 -5.19 -16.89 14.33
CA SER A 156 -6.14 -17.67 13.55
C SER A 156 -7.48 -16.95 13.36
N ALA A 157 -8.01 -16.33 14.43
CA ALA A 157 -9.26 -15.58 14.36
C ALA A 157 -9.15 -14.36 13.44
N LEU A 158 -8.08 -13.55 13.59
CA LEU A 158 -7.82 -12.39 12.75
C LEU A 158 -7.59 -12.78 11.29
N ALA A 159 -6.85 -13.87 11.03
CA ALA A 159 -6.61 -14.36 9.68
C ALA A 159 -7.90 -14.77 8.98
N MET A 160 -8.83 -15.44 9.69
CA MET A 160 -10.14 -15.79 9.15
C MET A 160 -10.97 -14.55 8.85
N GLU A 161 -11.01 -13.58 9.77
CA GLU A 161 -11.73 -12.31 9.58
C GLU A 161 -11.19 -11.57 8.35
N TYR A 162 -9.87 -11.37 8.28
CA TYR A 162 -9.20 -10.64 7.21
C TYR A 162 -9.39 -11.29 5.82
N ALA A 163 -9.42 -12.63 5.76
CA ALA A 163 -9.64 -13.38 4.52
C ALA A 163 -11.10 -13.37 4.06
N SER A 164 -12.05 -13.14 4.97
CA SER A 164 -13.49 -13.22 4.71
C SER A 164 -14.15 -11.91 4.30
N GLY A 165 -13.53 -10.77 4.63
CA GLY A 165 -13.95 -9.47 4.12
C GLY A 165 -13.79 -9.40 2.62
#